data_AF-A0A6H2NJQ1-F1
#
_entry.id   AF-A0A6H2NJQ1-F1
#
_cell.length_a   1.000
_cell.length_b   1.000
_cell.length_c   1.000
_cell.angle_alpha   90.00
_cell.angle_beta   90.00
_cell.angle_gamma   90.00
#
_symmetry.space_group_name_H-M   'P 1'
#
loop_
_entity.id
_entity.type
_entity.pdbx_description
1 polymer ?
#
loop_
_entity_poly.entity_id
_entity_poly.type
_entity_poly.pdbx_seq_one_letter_code
_entity_poly.pdbx_strand_id
1 'polypeptide(L)' 'MQTGTIVSIERVDRKVTDPDMGRVLRTHPFAGQIELIKVDADSSVGTIIQGTGVQVGNRAMIVP' A
#
# COMPACT_ATOMS: atom_id res chain seq x y z
N MET A 1 -6.38 12.90 7.06
CA MET A 1 -6.00 11.75 7.92
C MET A 1 -5.65 12.29 9.29
N GLN A 2 -5.59 11.44 10.31
CA GLN A 2 -5.21 11.84 11.66
C GLN A 2 -4.20 10.85 12.25
N THR A 3 -3.47 11.26 13.28
CA THR A 3 -2.62 10.33 14.05
C THR A 3 -3.45 9.14 14.55
N GLY A 4 -2.88 7.94 14.51
CA GLY A 4 -3.56 6.68 14.80
C GLY A 4 -4.35 6.09 13.62
N THR A 5 -4.41 6.77 12.46
CA THR A 5 -4.99 6.16 11.25
C THR A 5 -4.11 5.00 10.78
N ILE A 6 -4.72 3.86 10.48
CA ILE A 6 -4.05 2.73 9.84
C ILE A 6 -4.27 2.81 8.33
N VAL A 7 -3.18 2.76 7.57
CA VAL A 7 -3.22 2.71 6.11
C VAL A 7 -2.67 1.37 5.62
N SER A 8 -3.33 0.79 4.61
CA SER A 8 -2.83 -0.35 3.85
C SER A 8 -1.89 0.14 2.75
N ILE A 9 -0.77 -0.54 2.58
CA ILE A 9 0.20 -0.28 1.52
C ILE A 9 0.05 -1.34 0.45
N GLU A 10 -0.11 -0.89 -0.78
CA GLU A 10 -0.38 -1.71 -1.95
C GLU A 10 0.70 -1.55 -3.05
N ARG A 11 1.09 -2.66 -3.69
CA ARG A 11 1.96 -2.70 -4.86
C ARG A 11 1.16 -2.33 -6.11
N VAL A 12 1.67 -1.38 -6.88
CA VAL A 12 0.98 -0.85 -8.07
C VAL A 12 1.14 -1.79 -9.28
N ASP A 13 2.15 -2.66 -9.26
CA ASP A 13 2.86 -3.06 -10.48
C ASP A 13 3.15 -4.56 -10.60
N ARG A 14 2.50 -5.42 -9.80
CA ARG A 14 2.54 -6.88 -10.04
C ARG A 14 1.23 -7.39 -10.63
N LYS A 15 1.01 -7.07 -11.90
CA LYS A 15 -0.04 -7.68 -12.75
C LYS A 15 0.56 -8.89 -13.46
N VAL A 16 0.05 -10.08 -13.17
CA VAL A 16 0.31 -11.26 -14.01
C VAL A 16 -0.68 -11.19 -15.17
N THR A 17 -0.20 -10.80 -16.34
CA THR A 17 -1.00 -10.70 -17.56
C THR A 17 -0.86 -11.99 -18.36
N ASP A 18 -1.99 -12.56 -18.77
CA ASP A 18 -2.04 -13.63 -19.76
C ASP A 18 -1.46 -13.12 -21.09
N PRO A 19 -0.39 -13.73 -21.63
CA PRO A 19 0.27 -13.25 -22.85
C PRO A 19 -0.60 -13.41 -24.11
N ASP A 20 -1.58 -14.32 -24.10
CA ASP A 20 -2.41 -14.65 -25.25
C ASP A 20 -3.70 -13.81 -25.28
N MET A 21 -4.26 -13.47 -24.12
CA MET A 21 -5.53 -12.74 -23.99
C MET A 21 -5.41 -11.34 -23.39
N GLY A 22 -4.25 -10.94 -22.87
CA GLY A 22 -4.04 -9.65 -22.20
C GLY A 22 -4.80 -9.48 -20.88
N ARG A 23 -5.35 -10.57 -20.32
CA ARG A 23 -6.18 -10.54 -19.10
C ARG A 23 -5.32 -10.61 -17.86
N VAL A 24 -5.64 -9.81 -16.84
CA VAL A 24 -4.97 -9.85 -15.54
C VAL A 24 -5.48 -11.05 -14.74
N LEU A 25 -4.59 -11.98 -14.40
CA LEU A 25 -4.94 -13.26 -13.75
C LEU A 25 -4.91 -13.17 -12.22
N ARG A 26 -4.01 -12.35 -11.65
CA ARG A 26 -3.89 -12.18 -10.20
C ARG A 26 -3.17 -10.87 -9.87
N THR A 27 -3.69 -10.16 -8.87
CA THR A 27 -3.02 -9.02 -8.23
C THR A 27 -2.87 -9.35 -6.76
N HIS A 28 -1.64 -9.31 -6.24
CA HIS A 28 -1.39 -9.32 -4.79
C HIS A 28 -0.90 -7.95 -4.39
N PRO A 29 -1.82 -7.01 -4.13
CA PRO A 29 -1.43 -5.65 -3.85
C PRO A 29 -0.77 -5.54 -2.46
N PHE A 30 -1.17 -6.35 -1.47
CA PHE A 30 -0.71 -6.13 -0.09
C PHE A 30 0.82 -6.17 0.08
N ALA A 31 1.38 -5.06 0.54
CA ALA A 31 2.79 -4.87 0.90
C ALA A 31 2.99 -4.68 2.41
N GLY A 32 2.00 -4.11 3.11
CA GLY A 32 2.04 -3.92 4.55
C GLY A 32 0.93 -2.99 5.07
N GLN A 33 0.97 -2.70 6.38
CA GLN A 33 0.16 -1.68 7.03
C GLN A 33 1.04 -0.73 7.82
N ILE A 34 0.67 0.54 7.83
CA ILE A 34 1.37 1.61 8.55
C ILE A 34 0.38 2.33 9.45
N GLU A 35 0.74 2.49 10.72
CA GLU A 35 0.06 3.39 11.64
C GLU A 35 0.70 4.78 11.56
N LEU A 36 -0.11 5.81 11.32
CA LEU A 36 0.39 7.19 11.25
C LEU A 36 0.65 7.75 12.65
N ILE A 37 1.90 8.13 12.94
CA ILE A 37 2.30 8.74 14.22
C ILE A 37 2.36 10.26 14.13
N LYS A 38 2.52 10.83 12.93
CA LYS A 38 2.49 12.27 12.67
C LYS A 38 1.85 12.55 11.31
N VAL A 39 0.99 13.55 11.26
CA VAL A 39 0.34 14.00 10.02
C VAL A 39 0.56 15.51 9.89
N ASP A 40 1.17 15.92 8.78
CA ASP A 40 1.34 17.30 8.35
C ASP A 40 0.41 17.57 7.14
N ALA A 41 0.40 18.79 6.60
CA ALA A 41 -0.52 19.17 5.51
C ALA A 41 -0.35 18.31 4.24
N ASP A 42 0.90 18.01 3.87
CA ASP A 42 1.23 17.32 2.60
C ASP A 42 1.87 15.94 2.80
N SER A 43 2.16 15.57 4.05
CA SER A 43 2.92 14.35 4.36
C SER A 43 2.52 13.73 5.67
N SER A 44 2.88 12.47 5.86
CA SER A 44 2.70 11.77 7.14
C SER A 44 3.90 10.88 7.42
N VAL A 45 4.18 10.69 8.71
CA VAL A 45 5.17 9.75 9.22
C VAL A 45 4.45 8.68 10.01
N GLY A 46 4.85 7.43 9.82
CA GLY A 46 4.21 6.29 10.46
C GLY A 46 5.18 5.14 10.70
N THR A 47 4.71 4.18 11.49
CA THR A 47 5.43 2.95 11.80
C THR A 47 4.79 1.79 11.05
N ILE A 48 5.61 0.94 10.43
CA ILE A 48 5.12 -0.30 9.82
C ILE A 48 4.69 -1.24 10.94
N ILE A 49 3.40 -1.55 10.99
CA ILE A 49 2.81 -2.46 11.98
C ILE A 49 2.60 -3.86 11.41
N GLN A 50 2.58 -4.00 10.08
CA GLN A 50 2.44 -5.29 9.40
C GLN A 50 3.14 -5.28 8.04
N GLY A 51 3.73 -6.42 7.66
CA GLY A 51 4.34 -6.63 6.35
C GLY A 51 5.79 -6.15 6.25
N THR A 52 6.52 -6.72 5.29
CA THR A 52 7.93 -6.42 5.03
C THR A 52 8.15 -5.94 3.59
N GLY A 53 7.07 -5.78 2.82
CA GLY A 53 7.10 -5.49 1.39
C GLY A 53 6.95 -4.02 1.03
N VAL A 54 6.97 -3.13 2.03
CA VAL A 54 6.82 -1.67 1.86
C VAL A 54 8.05 -1.11 1.17
N GLN A 55 7.85 -0.46 0.03
CA GLN A 55 8.91 0.18 -0.74
C GLN A 55 8.41 1.48 -1.38
N VAL A 56 9.36 2.33 -1.79
CA VAL A 56 9.06 3.56 -2.55
C VAL A 56 8.28 3.21 -3.83
N GLY A 57 7.24 3.99 -4.13
CA GLY A 57 6.35 3.77 -5.28
C GLY A 57 5.12 2.90 -4.97
N ASN A 58 5.01 2.32 -3.77
CA ASN A 58 3.76 1.69 -3.34
C ASN A 58 2.68 2.73 -3.05
N ARG A 59 1.42 2.33 -3.21
CA ARG A 59 0.24 3.17 -2.98
C ARG A 59 -0.28 2.96 -1.56
N ALA A 60 -0.50 4.04 -0.83
CA ALA A 60 -1.19 3.99 0.46
C ALA A 60 -2.70 4.16 0.27
N MET A 61 -3.50 3.36 0.98
CA MET A 61 -4.95 3.46 1.01
C MET A 61 -5.46 3.38 2.46
N ILE A 62 -6.51 4.14 2.77
CA ILE A 62 -7.17 4.04 4.08
C ILE A 62 -7.87 2.68 4.16
N VAL A 63 -7.66 1.96 5.26
CA VAL A 63 -8.43 0.75 5.56
C VAL A 63 -9.80 1.20 6.11
N PRO A 64 -10.93 0.78 5.52
CA PRO A 64 -12.26 1.11 6.02
C PRO A 64 -12.55 0.48 7.38
#